data_AF-A0A7H0FN52-F1
#
_entry.id   AF-A0A7H0FN52-F1
#
_cell.length_a   1.000
_cell.length_b   1.000
_cell.length_c   1.000
_cell.angle_alpha   90.00
_cell.angle_beta   90.00
_cell.angle_gamma   90.00
#
_symmetry.space_group_name_H-M   'P 1'
#
loop_
_entity.id
_entity.type
_entity.pdbx_description
1 polymer ?
#
loop_
_entity_poly.entity_id
_entity_poly.type
_entity_poly.pdbx_seq_one_letter_code
_entity_poly.pdbx_strand_id
1 'polypeptide(L)' 'MDKVYIDNSKKTEAVELPKFGEVKLIVKDGKVVKYDTITSHVLPKN' A
#
# COMPACT_ATOMS: atom_id res chain seq x y z
N MET A 1 -2.74 -12.30 0.65
CA MET A 1 -2.03 -11.08 0.23
C MET A 1 -2.65 -9.96 1.02
N ASP A 2 -1.85 -9.27 1.82
CA ASP A 2 -2.37 -8.32 2.79
C ASP A 2 -2.81 -7.03 2.08
N LYS A 3 -3.79 -6.34 2.65
CA LYS A 3 -4.38 -5.13 2.07
C LYS A 3 -4.54 -4.06 3.12
N VAL A 4 -4.33 -2.80 2.72
CA VAL A 4 -4.68 -1.63 3.51
C VAL A 4 -5.97 -1.05 2.96
N TYR A 5 -6.94 -0.84 3.84
CA TYR A 5 -8.20 -0.19 3.52
C TYR A 5 -8.19 1.23 4.04
N ILE A 6 -8.50 2.17 3.15
CA ILE A 6 -8.70 3.57 3.49
C ILE A 6 -10.19 3.83 3.35
N ASP A 7 -10.85 3.90 4.50
CA ASP A 7 -12.27 4.21 4.57
C ASP A 7 -12.45 5.71 4.68
N ASN A 8 -12.95 6.32 3.60
CA ASN A 8 -13.54 7.64 3.68
C ASN A 8 -15.06 7.48 3.60
N SER A 9 -15.81 8.38 4.24
CA SER A 9 -17.27 8.31 4.43
C SER A 9 -18.12 8.16 3.16
N LYS A 10 -17.50 8.13 1.97
CA LYS A 10 -18.13 8.00 0.66
C LYS A 10 -17.62 6.80 -0.15
N LYS A 11 -16.41 6.29 0.10
CA LYS A 11 -15.80 5.20 -0.68
C LYS A 11 -14.60 4.57 0.05
N THR A 12 -14.57 3.24 0.07
CA THR A 12 -13.40 2.48 0.52
C THR A 12 -12.43 2.27 -0.64
N GLU A 13 -11.17 2.68 -0.45
CA GLU A 13 -10.07 2.39 -1.37
C GLU A 13 -9.18 1.29 -0.76
N ALA A 14 -8.80 0.30 -1.58
CA ALA A 14 -7.97 -0.81 -1.16
C ALA A 14 -6.62 -0.76 -1.88
N VAL A 15 -5.53 -0.82 -1.12
CA VAL A 15 -4.17 -0.89 -1.65
C VAL A 15 -3.55 -2.22 -1.27
N GLU A 16 -3.07 -2.95 -2.27
CA GLU A 16 -2.46 -4.26 -2.09
C GLU A 16 -1.02 -4.11 -1.60
N LEU A 17 -0.67 -4.88 -0.57
CA LEU A 17 0.67 -4.87 -0.02
C LEU A 17 1.55 -5.91 -0.72
N PRO A 18 2.81 -5.57 -1.06
CA PRO A 18 3.76 -6.54 -1.54
C PRO A 18 4.12 -7.50 -0.41
N LYS A 19 4.54 -8.72 -0.77
CA LYS A 19 4.99 -9.72 0.21
C LYS A 19 6.19 -9.24 1.03
N PHE A 20 7.09 -8.49 0.41
CA PHE A 20 8.18 -7.75 1.04
C PHE A 20 8.40 -6.46 0.26
N GLY A 21 8.64 -5.35 0.98
CA GLY A 21 8.84 -4.06 0.35
C GLY A 21 8.23 -2.91 1.13
N GLU A 22 8.09 -1.78 0.44
CA GLU A 22 7.50 -0.54 0.96
C GLU A 22 6.34 -0.10 0.08
N VAL A 23 5.30 0.43 0.71
CA VAL A 23 4.21 1.14 0.04
C VAL A 23 4.15 2.55 0.60
N LYS A 24 4.32 3.56 -0.27
CA LYS A 24 4.17 4.97 0.08
C LYS A 24 2.84 5.47 -0.44
N LEU A 25 1.98 5.90 0.49
CA LEU A 25 0.65 6.45 0.20
C LEU A 25 0.69 7.97 0.31
N ILE A 26 0.24 8.67 -0.72
CA ILE A 26 0.03 10.12 -0.68
C ILE A 26 -1.47 10.36 -0.58
N VAL A 27 -1.91 10.83 0.59
CA VAL A 27 -3.31 11.16 0.87
C VAL A 27 -3.48 12.67 0.88
N LYS A 28 -4.45 13.15 0.12
CA LYS A 28 -4.85 14.57 0.08
C LYS A 28 -6.37 14.66 0.13
N ASP A 29 -6.88 15.53 0.99
CA ASP A 29 -8.32 15.76 1.17
C ASP A 29 -9.12 14.46 1.44
N GLY A 30 -8.54 13.53 2.21
CA GLY A 30 -9.15 12.24 2.55
C GLY A 30 -9.20 11.22 1.42
N LYS A 31 -8.48 11.46 0.30
CA LYS A 31 -8.39 10.56 -0.86
C LYS A 31 -6.94 10.20 -1.15
N VAL A 32 -6.71 8.96 -1.60
CA VAL A 32 -5.39 8.58 -2.12
C VAL A 32 -5.23 9.20 -3.50
N VAL A 33 -4.23 10.07 -3.65
CA VAL A 33 -3.94 10.72 -4.94
C VAL A 33 -2.78 10.05 -5.66
N LYS A 34 -1.94 9.33 -4.93
CA LYS A 34 -0.85 8.52 -5.47
C LYS A 34 -0.47 7.44 -4.49
N TYR A 35 -0.03 6.30 -5.01
CA TYR A 35 0.77 5.37 -4.24
C TYR A 35 1.94 4.86 -5.08
N ASP A 36 3.07 4.63 -4.43
CA ASP A 36 4.26 4.04 -5.02
C ASP A 36 4.61 2.77 -4.24
N THR A 37 4.90 1.69 -4.96
CA THR A 37 5.27 0.40 -4.37
C THR A 37 6.69 0.05 -4.76
N ILE A 38 7.54 -0.22 -3.76
CA ILE A 38 8.89 -0.73 -3.93
C ILE A 38 8.88 -2.17 -3.46
N THR A 39 9.05 -3.13 -4.36
CA THR A 39 9.14 -4.56 -3.99
C THR A 39 10.57 -4.90 -3.59
N SER A 40 10.71 -5.69 -2.53
CA SER A 40 11.99 -6.24 -2.10
C SER A 40 11.91 -7.76 -2.00
N HIS A 41 13.06 -8.39 -1.81
CA HIS A 41 13.17 -9.84 -1.67
C HIS A 41 14.04 -10.17 -0.47
N VAL A 42 13.64 -11.21 0.26
CA VAL A 42 14.46 -11.75 1.35
C VAL A 42 15.64 -12.48 0.72
N LEU A 43 16.86 -12.14 1.14
CA LEU A 43 18.03 -12.90 0.75
C LEU A 43 17.92 -14.32 1.33
N PRO A 44 18.17 -15.38 0.54
CA PRO A 44 18.19 -16.74 1.05
C PRO A 44 19.18 -16.83 2.21
N LYS A 45 18.77 -17.45 3.33
CA LYS A 45 19.73 -17.84 4.36
C LYS A 45 20.49 -19.05 3.82
N ASN A 46 21.80 -18.89 3.63
CA ASN A 46 22.74 -19.99 3.38
C ASN A 46 22.80 -20.92 4.60
#